data_AF-A0A1Y2ABC6-F1
#
_entry.id   AF-A0A1Y2ABC6-F1
#
_cell.length_a   1.000
_cell.length_b   1.000
_cell.length_c   1.000
_cell.angle_alpha   90.00
_cell.angle_beta   90.00
_cell.angle_gamma   90.00
#
_symmetry.space_group_name_H-M   'P 1'
#
loop_
_entity.id
_entity.type
_entity.pdbx_description
1 polymer ?
#
loop_
_entity_poly.entity_id
_entity_poly.type
_entity_poly.pdbx_seq_one_letter_code
_entity_poly.pdbx_strand_id
1 'polypeptide(L)'
;MPASTKPILFHYPPSIFSHRVLWYLWLRGIPYDECIQPAYMPRPDLADIEVRYRRIPIMAIGSDVYCDSQLIIRKLEAQFPKSTLTPPSAADLGVQKLLQNWTIYGGVFSQSVRLIPYWTPDGLLSDEKFLDDRQKLMGGGRMTAELMEQSRPEGLVHMRQAFDMVENSLLADSRKWILGTENPTVADIDGVWPFEWLIVGMPGALSEAYISEKSFPKTFTWVHRFMKTVEAAKDSAPKPDRLNGEAAKERATSASGTPMPTAIIKDDPLKLREGDEVQVYALDYGASHKDRGSLVGLSINEVVIRNSEGLHLHFPRWNFRVEKCLFALPHPDSQKMRLISHYASRYTRKVFMLALELGLEKSITLQKVVISYLVPEDVPDGIFDSRIICEYLEYLATVSMQKDARYWQMRTLHATADGIMDEAVLIVYELRIREERGLRFDEWITGQKLKITRALDRFEHAAQTKLLVARPTSGLASADDVAVACVVGTADQMSILWRDARPALVAWYRNWEERRSFQLLLVTKEWKTGSEAELESKI
;
A
#
# COMPACT_ATOMS: atom_id res chain seq x y z
N MET A 1 32.07 -1.22 -25.48
CA MET A 1 31.40 -1.24 -24.16
C MET A 1 30.45 -2.41 -24.19
N PRO A 2 30.31 -3.24 -23.13
CA PRO A 2 29.21 -4.20 -23.11
C PRO A 2 27.93 -3.40 -23.38
N ALA A 3 27.10 -3.87 -24.31
CA ALA A 3 25.86 -3.18 -24.65
C ALA A 3 25.05 -3.05 -23.35
N SER A 4 24.97 -1.84 -22.80
CA SER A 4 24.21 -1.62 -21.57
C SER A 4 22.77 -2.00 -21.89
N THR A 5 22.16 -2.86 -21.07
CA THR A 5 20.77 -3.25 -21.21
C THR A 5 19.90 -2.00 -21.38
N LYS A 6 19.07 -1.97 -22.42
CA LYS A 6 18.21 -0.83 -22.74
C LYS A 6 17.22 -0.60 -21.57
N PRO A 7 17.17 0.60 -20.96
CA PRO A 7 16.26 0.88 -19.85
C PRO A 7 14.78 0.74 -20.21
N ILE A 8 13.96 0.31 -19.26
CA ILE A 8 12.50 0.34 -19.31
C ILE A 8 12.01 1.42 -18.35
N LEU A 9 11.27 2.40 -18.85
CA LEU A 9 10.63 3.42 -18.02
C LEU A 9 9.15 3.07 -17.81
N PHE A 10 8.78 2.77 -16.57
CA PHE A 10 7.39 2.66 -16.14
C PHE A 10 6.91 4.06 -15.75
N HIS A 11 5.99 4.61 -16.55
CA HIS A 11 5.50 5.97 -16.35
C HIS A 11 4.11 6.21 -16.92
N TYR A 12 3.56 7.38 -16.64
CA TYR A 12 2.40 7.89 -17.37
C TYR A 12 2.71 9.31 -17.83
N PRO A 13 2.33 9.73 -19.07
CA PRO A 13 2.89 10.93 -19.67
C PRO A 13 2.65 12.22 -18.85
N PRO A 14 1.46 12.47 -18.26
CA PRO A 14 1.25 13.64 -17.40
C PRO A 14 2.05 13.71 -16.08
N SER A 15 2.85 12.70 -15.74
CA SER A 15 3.60 12.68 -14.48
C SER A 15 4.80 13.63 -14.52
N ILE A 16 4.74 14.70 -13.73
CA ILE A 16 5.84 15.69 -13.64
C ILE A 16 7.14 15.11 -13.06
N PHE A 17 7.06 14.08 -12.21
CA PHE A 17 8.25 13.37 -11.76
C PHE A 17 8.85 12.50 -12.88
N SER A 18 8.00 12.02 -13.80
CA SER A 18 8.45 11.27 -14.98
C SER A 18 9.09 12.20 -16.02
N HIS A 19 8.58 13.42 -16.16
CA HIS A 19 9.20 14.45 -16.99
C HIS A 19 10.67 14.65 -16.65
N ARG A 20 11.04 14.71 -15.37
CA ARG A 20 12.46 14.85 -14.95
C ARG A 20 13.36 13.76 -15.54
N VAL A 21 12.91 12.51 -15.47
CA VAL A 21 13.64 11.35 -16.02
C VAL A 21 13.64 11.37 -17.55
N LEU A 22 12.51 11.70 -18.17
CA LEU A 22 12.38 11.81 -19.63
C LEU A 22 13.29 12.93 -20.19
N TRP A 23 13.29 14.11 -19.59
CA TRP A 23 14.16 15.23 -19.97
C TRP A 23 15.62 14.83 -19.88
N TYR A 24 16.00 14.15 -18.81
CA TYR A 24 17.34 13.62 -18.65
C TYR A 24 17.69 12.62 -19.77
N LEU A 25 16.82 11.63 -20.05
CA LEU A 25 17.04 10.64 -21.12
C LEU A 25 17.21 11.30 -22.49
N TRP A 26 16.37 12.28 -22.82
CA TRP A 26 16.43 13.00 -24.10
C TRP A 26 17.67 13.87 -24.21
N LEU A 27 17.99 14.67 -23.19
CA LEU A 27 19.20 15.52 -23.16
C LEU A 27 20.49 14.69 -23.22
N ARG A 28 20.48 13.47 -22.67
CA ARG A 28 21.59 12.52 -22.75
C ARG A 28 21.61 11.67 -24.02
N GLY A 29 20.54 11.67 -24.79
CA GLY A 29 20.35 10.78 -25.95
C GLY A 29 20.38 9.28 -25.59
N ILE A 30 19.93 8.91 -24.39
CA ILE A 30 19.90 7.52 -23.93
C ILE A 30 18.66 6.82 -24.51
N PRO A 31 18.81 5.78 -25.35
CA PRO A 31 17.68 5.00 -25.84
C PRO A 31 17.03 4.26 -24.67
N TYR A 32 15.70 4.27 -24.62
CA TYR A 32 14.90 3.57 -23.61
C TYR A 32 13.64 3.02 -24.27
N ASP A 33 12.94 2.14 -23.58
CA ASP A 33 11.56 1.77 -23.90
C ASP A 33 10.64 2.15 -22.77
N GLU A 34 9.34 2.19 -23.04
CA GLU A 34 8.34 2.58 -22.07
C GLU A 34 7.31 1.49 -21.82
N CYS A 35 6.87 1.38 -20.57
CA CYS A 35 5.69 0.62 -20.18
C CYS A 35 4.71 1.60 -19.52
N ILE A 36 3.65 1.97 -20.25
CA ILE A 36 2.70 3.00 -19.80
C ILE A 36 1.84 2.46 -18.67
N GLN A 37 1.86 3.14 -17.54
CA GLN A 37 1.12 2.77 -16.33
C GLN A 37 -0.15 3.63 -16.18
N PRO A 38 -1.18 3.14 -15.45
CA PRO A 38 -2.29 3.96 -15.01
C PRO A 38 -1.85 5.16 -14.14
N ALA A 39 -2.59 6.27 -14.15
CA ALA A 39 -2.28 7.47 -13.35
C ALA A 39 -2.59 7.31 -11.83
N TYR A 40 -3.37 6.29 -11.50
CA TYR A 40 -3.83 5.91 -10.16
C TYR A 40 -3.76 4.39 -9.97
N MET A 41 -3.91 3.88 -8.75
CA MET A 41 -3.92 2.44 -8.48
C MET A 41 -5.22 1.76 -8.96
N PRO A 42 -5.21 0.47 -9.35
CA PRO A 42 -4.05 -0.45 -9.36
C PRO A 42 -3.13 -0.28 -10.58
N ARG A 43 -1.87 -0.73 -10.44
CA ARG A 43 -0.86 -0.80 -11.51
C ARG A 43 -0.46 -2.27 -11.70
N PRO A 44 -1.22 -3.06 -12.50
CA PRO A 44 -1.03 -4.51 -12.60
C PRO A 44 0.36 -4.89 -13.10
N ASP A 45 0.89 -4.21 -14.12
CA ASP A 45 2.21 -4.54 -14.69
C ASP A 45 3.36 -4.47 -13.65
N LEU A 46 3.28 -3.53 -12.70
CA LEU A 46 4.24 -3.42 -11.61
C LEU A 46 3.97 -4.43 -10.50
N ALA A 47 2.71 -4.73 -10.22
CA ALA A 47 2.35 -5.77 -9.26
C ALA A 47 2.81 -7.16 -9.73
N ASP A 48 2.78 -7.42 -11.04
CA ASP A 48 3.21 -8.68 -11.66
C ASP A 48 4.71 -8.95 -11.53
N ILE A 49 5.51 -7.90 -11.32
CA ILE A 49 6.94 -7.99 -10.99
C ILE A 49 7.23 -7.73 -9.51
N GLU A 50 6.19 -7.81 -8.67
CA GLU A 50 6.23 -7.59 -7.22
C GLU A 50 6.79 -6.23 -6.78
N VAL A 51 6.55 -5.18 -7.56
CA VAL A 51 6.87 -3.80 -7.19
C VAL A 51 5.60 -3.15 -6.64
N ARG A 52 5.55 -3.01 -5.31
CA ARG A 52 4.44 -2.39 -4.58
C ARG A 52 4.60 -0.88 -4.47
N TYR A 53 5.82 -0.37 -4.62
CA TYR A 53 6.12 1.07 -4.63
C TYR A 53 5.17 1.79 -5.59
N ARG A 54 4.26 2.59 -5.02
CA ARG A 54 3.12 3.13 -5.79
C ARG A 54 3.41 4.41 -6.56
N ARG A 55 4.56 5.05 -6.32
CA ARG A 55 4.96 6.29 -7.01
C ARG A 55 5.58 5.97 -8.36
N ILE A 56 5.56 6.97 -9.24
CA ILE A 56 6.11 6.92 -10.59
C ILE A 56 6.98 8.15 -10.79
N PRO A 57 8.10 8.07 -11.55
CA PRO A 57 8.53 6.94 -12.37
C PRO A 57 9.25 5.82 -11.61
N ILE A 58 9.31 4.66 -12.26
CA ILE A 58 10.14 3.51 -11.90
C ILE A 58 10.91 3.11 -13.16
N MET A 59 12.18 2.73 -13.02
CA MET A 59 13.01 2.31 -14.15
C MET A 59 13.59 0.93 -13.92
N ALA A 60 13.47 0.03 -14.89
CA ALA A 60 14.20 -1.24 -14.88
C ALA A 60 15.37 -1.20 -15.86
N ILE A 61 16.54 -1.68 -15.44
CA ILE A 61 17.72 -1.88 -16.30
C ILE A 61 18.25 -3.28 -16.00
N GLY A 62 17.90 -4.24 -16.86
CA GLY A 62 18.11 -5.65 -16.55
C GLY A 62 17.30 -6.07 -15.32
N SER A 63 17.94 -6.77 -14.38
CA SER A 63 17.32 -7.24 -13.13
C SER A 63 17.22 -6.18 -12.04
N ASP A 64 17.77 -4.99 -12.26
CA ASP A 64 17.72 -3.89 -11.29
C ASP A 64 16.52 -2.97 -11.58
N VAL A 65 15.70 -2.71 -10.56
CA VAL A 65 14.53 -1.82 -10.60
C VAL A 65 14.76 -0.65 -9.66
N TYR A 66 14.80 0.56 -10.21
CA TYR A 66 15.09 1.79 -9.51
C TYR A 66 13.81 2.56 -9.20
N CYS A 67 13.53 2.71 -7.91
CA CYS A 67 12.43 3.50 -7.39
C CYS A 67 12.91 4.91 -7.01
N ASP A 68 12.11 5.94 -7.34
CA ASP A 68 12.41 7.37 -7.19
C ASP A 68 13.24 7.99 -8.33
N SER A 69 12.70 9.05 -8.92
CA SER A 69 13.32 9.83 -10.00
C SER A 69 14.75 10.31 -9.72
N GLN A 70 15.09 10.67 -8.47
CA GLN A 70 16.44 11.12 -8.10
C GLN A 70 17.44 9.96 -8.19
N LEU A 71 17.03 8.79 -7.72
CA LEU A 71 17.85 7.59 -7.78
C LEU A 71 18.01 7.15 -9.23
N ILE A 72 16.94 7.18 -10.02
CA ILE A 72 16.97 6.86 -11.45
C ILE A 72 18.01 7.72 -12.17
N ILE A 73 17.93 9.05 -12.04
CA ILE A 73 18.87 9.98 -12.69
C ILE A 73 20.31 9.71 -12.24
N ARG A 74 20.54 9.52 -10.94
CA ARG A 74 21.86 9.19 -10.39
C ARG A 74 22.43 7.90 -10.96
N LYS A 75 21.59 6.87 -11.14
CA LYS A 75 22.00 5.56 -11.66
C LYS A 75 22.30 5.63 -13.14
N LEU A 76 21.53 6.41 -13.90
CA LEU A 76 21.85 6.70 -15.29
C LEU A 76 23.16 7.50 -15.43
N GLU A 77 23.44 8.47 -14.55
CA GLU A 77 24.73 9.19 -14.54
C GLU A 77 25.91 8.23 -14.31
N ALA A 78 25.74 7.25 -13.43
CA ALA A 78 26.77 6.26 -13.12
C ALA A 78 26.97 5.21 -14.24
N GLN A 79 25.88 4.71 -14.83
CA GLN A 79 25.92 3.61 -15.81
C GLN A 79 26.24 4.08 -17.24
N PHE A 80 25.85 5.30 -17.59
CA PHE A 80 26.09 5.88 -18.92
C PHE A 80 27.16 6.98 -18.77
N PRO A 81 28.46 6.68 -18.92
CA PRO A 81 29.54 7.65 -18.72
C PRO A 81 29.54 8.73 -19.81
N LYS A 82 30.36 9.78 -19.60
CA LYS A 82 30.50 10.96 -20.50
C LYS A 82 29.23 11.82 -20.59
N SER A 83 28.58 12.02 -19.46
CA SER A 83 27.48 12.96 -19.36
C SER A 83 27.95 14.39 -19.60
N THR A 84 27.22 15.12 -20.45
CA THR A 84 27.35 16.57 -20.60
C THR A 84 26.54 17.33 -19.56
N LEU A 85 25.75 16.63 -18.73
CA LEU A 85 24.87 17.22 -17.72
C LEU A 85 25.46 17.21 -16.31
N THR A 86 26.59 16.50 -16.09
CA THR A 86 27.23 16.43 -14.77
C THR A 86 27.72 17.82 -14.34
N PRO A 87 27.44 18.26 -13.09
CA PRO A 87 28.01 19.50 -12.56
C PRO A 87 29.55 19.50 -12.63
N PRO A 88 30.19 20.61 -13.04
CA PRO A 88 31.61 20.62 -13.34
C PRO A 88 32.52 20.67 -12.10
N SER A 89 32.00 21.06 -10.94
CA SER A 89 32.76 21.13 -9.68
C SER A 89 32.00 20.53 -8.49
N ALA A 90 32.72 20.28 -7.39
CA ALA A 90 32.12 19.80 -6.14
C ALA A 90 31.13 20.82 -5.54
N ALA A 91 31.41 22.12 -5.68
CA ALA A 91 30.51 23.18 -5.25
C ALA A 91 29.21 23.15 -6.05
N ASP A 92 29.32 22.98 -7.37
CA ASP A 92 28.17 22.90 -8.27
C ASP A 92 27.32 21.64 -8.02
N LEU A 93 27.98 20.51 -7.72
CA LEU A 93 27.29 19.31 -7.26
C LEU A 93 26.55 19.55 -5.93
N GLY A 94 27.12 20.35 -5.04
CA GLY A 94 26.47 20.81 -3.82
C GLY A 94 25.20 21.61 -4.12
N VAL A 95 25.28 22.58 -5.03
CA VAL A 95 24.14 23.37 -5.51
C VAL A 95 23.06 22.48 -6.11
N GLN A 96 23.43 21.53 -6.98
CA GLN A 96 22.49 20.56 -7.55
C GLN A 96 21.71 19.83 -6.44
N LYS A 97 22.41 19.27 -5.45
CA LYS A 97 21.78 18.52 -4.35
C LYS A 97 20.86 19.39 -3.49
N LEU A 98 21.25 20.64 -3.24
CA LEU A 98 20.42 21.59 -2.52
C LEU A 98 19.14 21.91 -3.29
N LEU A 99 19.23 22.11 -4.62
CA LEU A 99 18.06 22.34 -5.47
C LEU A 99 17.15 21.12 -5.53
N GLN A 100 17.72 19.92 -5.71
CA GLN A 100 16.98 18.66 -5.67
C GLN A 100 16.19 18.50 -4.36
N ASN A 101 16.85 18.74 -3.23
CA ASN A 101 16.19 18.67 -1.93
C ASN A 101 15.15 19.78 -1.77
N TRP A 102 15.46 21.01 -2.17
CA TRP A 102 14.56 22.16 -2.05
C TRP A 102 13.28 21.98 -2.86
N THR A 103 13.38 21.53 -4.11
CA THR A 103 12.21 21.41 -4.99
C THR A 103 11.32 20.23 -4.62
N ILE A 104 11.90 19.11 -4.18
CA ILE A 104 11.17 17.88 -3.87
C ILE A 104 10.68 17.86 -2.42
N TYR A 105 11.57 18.13 -1.47
CA TYR A 105 11.31 17.95 -0.03
C TYR A 105 11.21 19.29 0.73
N GLY A 106 11.86 20.35 0.23
CA GLY A 106 11.86 21.68 0.84
C GLY A 106 10.57 22.48 0.65
N GLY A 107 9.55 21.87 0.05
CA GLY A 107 8.19 22.38 0.00
C GLY A 107 7.77 22.98 -1.33
N VAL A 108 8.68 23.32 -2.26
CA VAL A 108 8.31 23.98 -3.53
C VAL A 108 7.24 23.18 -4.28
N PHE A 109 7.44 21.87 -4.47
CA PHE A 109 6.43 21.01 -5.10
C PHE A 109 5.08 21.05 -4.37
N SER A 110 5.08 20.92 -3.04
CA SER A 110 3.85 20.95 -2.25
C SER A 110 3.10 22.29 -2.37
N GLN A 111 3.82 23.40 -2.52
CA GLN A 111 3.23 24.72 -2.74
C GLN A 111 2.73 24.87 -4.17
N SER A 112 3.43 24.32 -5.18
CA SER A 112 2.93 24.22 -6.55
C SER A 112 1.61 23.46 -6.64
N VAL A 113 1.43 22.38 -5.87
CA VAL A 113 0.17 21.61 -5.83
C VAL A 113 -1.01 22.46 -5.35
N ARG A 114 -0.80 23.40 -4.42
CA ARG A 114 -1.85 24.34 -3.97
C ARG A 114 -2.28 25.32 -5.06
N LEU A 115 -1.50 25.44 -6.14
CA LEU A 115 -1.77 26.34 -7.26
C LEU A 115 -2.49 25.67 -8.43
N ILE A 116 -2.81 24.37 -8.34
CA ILE A 116 -3.62 23.69 -9.37
C ILE A 116 -4.96 24.44 -9.56
N PRO A 117 -5.36 24.80 -10.80
CA PRO A 117 -6.65 25.43 -11.07
C PRO A 117 -7.83 24.49 -10.77
N TYR A 118 -8.57 24.76 -9.68
CA TYR A 118 -9.73 23.94 -9.27
C TYR A 118 -11.02 24.28 -10.03
N TRP A 119 -11.07 25.43 -10.72
CA TRP A 119 -12.24 25.96 -11.42
C TRP A 119 -12.34 25.49 -12.88
N THR A 120 -11.53 24.51 -13.29
CA THR A 120 -11.55 23.97 -14.66
C THR A 120 -12.69 22.95 -14.79
N PRO A 121 -13.68 23.14 -15.70
CA PRO A 121 -14.88 22.28 -15.78
C PRO A 121 -14.60 20.78 -15.96
N ASP A 122 -13.58 20.44 -16.76
CA ASP A 122 -13.09 19.07 -16.97
C ASP A 122 -11.74 18.83 -16.26
N GLY A 123 -11.57 19.49 -15.12
CA GLY A 123 -10.34 19.52 -14.36
C GLY A 123 -10.16 18.35 -13.40
N LEU A 124 -9.19 18.50 -12.51
CA LEU A 124 -8.85 17.50 -11.47
C LEU A 124 -10.06 17.08 -10.62
N LEU A 125 -10.96 18.02 -10.33
CA LEU A 125 -12.07 17.81 -9.40
C LEU A 125 -13.24 17.03 -10.01
N SER A 126 -13.30 16.85 -11.34
CA SER A 126 -14.34 16.03 -11.98
C SER A 126 -13.97 14.54 -12.07
N ASP A 127 -12.70 14.17 -11.84
CA ASP A 127 -12.24 12.79 -11.85
C ASP A 127 -12.28 12.17 -10.44
N GLU A 128 -13.43 11.57 -10.09
CA GLU A 128 -13.63 10.93 -8.78
C GLU A 128 -12.60 9.84 -8.48
N LYS A 129 -12.19 9.04 -9.48
CA LYS A 129 -11.22 7.95 -9.30
C LYS A 129 -9.86 8.51 -8.94
N PHE A 130 -9.46 9.58 -9.61
CA PHE A 130 -8.23 10.29 -9.29
C PHE A 130 -8.27 10.86 -7.87
N LEU A 131 -9.37 11.53 -7.48
CA LEU A 131 -9.52 12.09 -6.14
C LEU A 131 -9.45 11.03 -5.04
N ASP A 132 -10.13 9.90 -5.23
CA ASP A 132 -10.10 8.74 -4.32
C ASP A 132 -8.67 8.20 -4.16
N ASP A 133 -7.95 8.04 -5.27
CA ASP A 133 -6.56 7.58 -5.24
C ASP A 133 -5.64 8.56 -4.52
N ARG A 134 -5.80 9.87 -4.77
CA ARG A 134 -4.99 10.90 -4.12
C ARG A 134 -5.27 11.02 -2.63
N GLN A 135 -6.52 10.86 -2.19
CA GLN A 135 -6.83 10.76 -0.76
C GLN A 135 -6.09 9.59 -0.10
N LYS A 136 -6.08 8.42 -0.75
CA LYS A 136 -5.33 7.24 -0.26
C LYS A 136 -3.81 7.45 -0.32
N LEU A 137 -3.31 8.13 -1.35
CA LEU A 137 -1.90 8.48 -1.52
C LEU A 137 -1.43 9.37 -0.37
N MET A 138 -2.21 10.38 0.00
CA MET A 138 -1.87 11.34 1.05
C MET A 138 -2.09 10.81 2.47
N GLY A 139 -2.67 9.61 2.62
CA GLY A 139 -2.98 9.03 3.93
C GLY A 139 -4.23 9.62 4.59
N GLY A 140 -5.06 10.35 3.84
CA GLY A 140 -6.26 11.02 4.33
C GLY A 140 -6.51 12.36 3.64
N GLY A 141 -7.69 12.95 3.86
CA GLY A 141 -8.11 14.24 3.28
C GLY A 141 -8.43 14.18 1.78
N ARG A 142 -9.67 14.52 1.41
CA ARG A 142 -10.07 14.64 0.00
C ARG A 142 -9.85 16.07 -0.47
N MET A 143 -9.33 16.24 -1.69
CA MET A 143 -9.27 17.56 -2.33
C MET A 143 -10.69 18.01 -2.69
N THR A 144 -11.06 19.21 -2.26
CA THR A 144 -12.32 19.87 -2.62
C THR A 144 -12.03 21.27 -3.13
N ALA A 145 -12.97 21.85 -3.89
CA ALA A 145 -12.82 23.21 -4.41
C ALA A 145 -12.60 24.21 -3.27
N GLU A 146 -13.34 24.08 -2.17
CA GLU A 146 -13.26 24.98 -1.02
C GLU A 146 -11.89 24.92 -0.33
N LEU A 147 -11.36 23.71 -0.09
CA LEU A 147 -10.04 23.54 0.54
C LEU A 147 -8.91 24.03 -0.39
N MET A 148 -9.04 23.79 -1.69
CA MET A 148 -8.09 24.28 -2.68
C MET A 148 -8.11 25.81 -2.76
N GLU A 149 -9.30 26.42 -2.78
CA GLU A 149 -9.48 27.88 -2.75
C GLU A 149 -8.87 28.49 -1.49
N GLN A 150 -9.17 27.92 -0.31
CA GLN A 150 -8.66 28.41 0.98
C GLN A 150 -7.13 28.33 1.09
N SER A 151 -6.50 27.29 0.56
CA SER A 151 -5.05 27.07 0.66
C SER A 151 -4.23 27.80 -0.41
N ARG A 152 -4.88 28.27 -1.48
CA ARG A 152 -4.23 28.90 -2.63
C ARG A 152 -3.47 30.20 -2.30
N PRO A 153 -3.98 31.15 -1.49
CA PRO A 153 -3.26 32.38 -1.16
C PRO A 153 -1.89 32.12 -0.52
N GLU A 154 -1.80 31.16 0.42
CA GLU A 154 -0.53 30.75 1.03
C GLU A 154 0.42 30.14 -0.02
N GLY A 155 -0.11 29.27 -0.88
CA GLY A 155 0.65 28.70 -2.00
C GLY A 155 1.24 29.79 -2.90
N LEU A 156 0.49 30.85 -3.20
CA LEU A 156 0.96 31.99 -4.00
C LEU A 156 2.07 32.76 -3.29
N VAL A 157 1.94 33.00 -1.98
CA VAL A 157 2.97 33.69 -1.18
C VAL A 157 4.29 32.91 -1.21
N HIS A 158 4.24 31.61 -0.96
CA HIS A 158 5.43 30.77 -0.94
C HIS A 158 6.05 30.58 -2.33
N MET A 159 5.23 30.38 -3.36
CA MET A 159 5.74 30.29 -4.72
C MET A 159 6.34 31.63 -5.17
N ARG A 160 5.80 32.77 -4.78
CA ARG A 160 6.40 34.07 -5.07
C ARG A 160 7.81 34.20 -4.47
N GLN A 161 8.04 33.68 -3.27
CA GLN A 161 9.39 33.61 -2.67
C GLN A 161 10.31 32.66 -3.45
N ALA A 162 9.80 31.52 -3.92
CA ALA A 162 10.59 30.59 -4.72
C ALA A 162 10.99 31.21 -6.08
N PHE A 163 10.07 31.94 -6.73
CA PHE A 163 10.36 32.71 -7.95
C PHE A 163 11.38 33.82 -7.68
N ASP A 164 11.27 34.56 -6.57
CA ASP A 164 12.25 35.57 -6.18
C ASP A 164 13.65 34.99 -5.95
N MET A 165 13.74 33.82 -5.31
CA MET A 165 15.02 33.13 -5.11
C MET A 165 15.68 32.75 -6.45
N VAL A 166 14.90 32.26 -7.42
CA VAL A 166 15.43 31.94 -8.75
C VAL A 166 15.83 33.22 -9.49
N GLU A 167 14.97 34.23 -9.52
CA GLU A 167 15.13 35.48 -10.27
C GLU A 167 16.30 36.34 -9.77
N ASN A 168 16.37 36.52 -8.45
CA ASN A 168 17.20 37.52 -7.80
C ASN A 168 18.40 36.92 -7.05
N SER A 169 18.47 35.59 -6.91
CA SER A 169 19.65 34.92 -6.35
C SER A 169 20.33 34.00 -7.38
N LEU A 170 19.64 32.98 -7.88
CA LEU A 170 20.27 31.97 -8.76
C LEU A 170 20.59 32.53 -10.16
N LEU A 171 19.72 33.38 -10.70
CA LEU A 171 19.84 34.01 -12.01
C LEU A 171 20.10 35.52 -11.91
N ALA A 172 20.56 36.00 -10.74
CA ALA A 172 20.75 37.43 -10.48
C ALA A 172 21.61 38.12 -11.55
N ASP A 173 22.66 37.44 -12.00
CA ASP A 173 23.63 37.89 -13.01
C ASP A 173 23.21 37.60 -14.47
N SER A 174 21.97 37.18 -14.69
CA SER A 174 21.42 36.85 -16.02
C SER A 174 22.16 35.71 -16.74
N ARG A 175 22.82 34.82 -15.98
CA ARG A 175 23.40 33.58 -16.53
C ARG A 175 22.36 32.75 -17.28
N LYS A 176 22.83 31.95 -18.24
CA LYS A 176 21.99 31.11 -19.11
C LYS A 176 21.36 29.93 -18.37
N TRP A 177 22.17 29.25 -17.54
CA TRP A 177 21.82 28.06 -16.77
C TRP A 177 22.25 28.26 -15.32
N ILE A 178 21.65 27.53 -14.38
CA ILE A 178 21.83 27.76 -12.93
C ILE A 178 23.30 27.76 -12.51
N LEU A 179 24.11 26.85 -13.07
CA LEU A 179 25.54 26.71 -12.77
C LEU A 179 26.46 27.58 -13.65
N GLY A 180 25.89 28.46 -14.50
CA GLY A 180 26.69 29.33 -15.38
C GLY A 180 27.40 28.59 -16.52
N THR A 181 27.03 27.35 -16.80
CA THR A 181 27.57 26.52 -17.89
C THR A 181 27.04 26.96 -19.26
N GLU A 182 27.62 26.42 -20.34
CA GLU A 182 27.14 26.67 -21.71
C GLU A 182 25.83 25.91 -22.03
N ASN A 183 25.74 24.68 -21.51
CA ASN A 183 24.64 23.72 -21.66
C ASN A 183 23.98 23.45 -20.29
N PRO A 184 22.69 23.04 -20.26
CA PRO A 184 22.02 22.74 -19.00
C PRO A 184 22.69 21.55 -18.31
N THR A 185 22.54 21.49 -17.00
CA THR A 185 23.05 20.40 -16.17
C THR A 185 21.90 19.72 -15.43
N VAL A 186 22.20 18.66 -14.68
CA VAL A 186 21.20 18.05 -13.79
C VAL A 186 20.69 19.07 -12.74
N ALA A 187 21.45 20.11 -12.41
CA ALA A 187 20.97 21.19 -11.52
C ALA A 187 19.79 21.95 -12.12
N ASP A 188 19.77 22.15 -13.44
CA ASP A 188 18.63 22.76 -14.12
C ASP A 188 17.42 21.81 -14.09
N ILE A 189 17.60 20.50 -14.34
CA ILE A 189 16.53 19.50 -14.24
C ILE A 189 15.93 19.44 -12.83
N ASP A 190 16.79 19.40 -11.81
CA ASP A 190 16.39 19.33 -10.40
C ASP A 190 15.73 20.63 -9.91
N GLY A 191 16.07 21.78 -10.52
CA GLY A 191 15.51 23.08 -10.18
C GLY A 191 14.21 23.43 -10.92
N VAL A 192 14.12 23.16 -12.23
CA VAL A 192 13.15 23.80 -13.14
C VAL A 192 11.75 23.20 -13.06
N TRP A 193 11.63 21.92 -12.74
CA TRP A 193 10.40 21.15 -12.94
C TRP A 193 9.14 21.70 -12.25
N PRO A 194 9.16 22.28 -11.02
CA PRO A 194 7.93 22.84 -10.44
C PRO A 194 7.54 24.17 -11.09
N PHE A 195 8.52 24.94 -11.58
CA PHE A 195 8.31 26.22 -12.27
C PHE A 195 7.78 25.98 -13.68
N GLU A 196 8.38 25.03 -14.40
CA GLU A 196 7.88 24.55 -15.69
C GLU A 196 6.44 24.07 -15.58
N TRP A 197 6.12 23.27 -14.56
CA TRP A 197 4.77 22.78 -14.37
C TRP A 197 3.75 23.91 -14.16
N LEU A 198 4.12 24.98 -13.46
CA LEU A 198 3.24 26.13 -13.23
C LEU A 198 3.12 27.07 -14.44
N ILE A 199 4.20 27.22 -15.22
CA ILE A 199 4.26 28.17 -16.34
C ILE A 199 3.72 27.53 -17.64
N VAL A 200 4.13 26.30 -17.92
CA VAL A 200 3.87 25.59 -19.18
C VAL A 200 2.85 24.47 -18.95
N GLY A 201 3.06 23.63 -17.94
CA GLY A 201 2.24 22.43 -17.72
C GLY A 201 0.84 22.67 -17.17
N MET A 202 0.58 23.82 -16.54
CA MET A 202 -0.71 24.20 -15.95
C MET A 202 -1.07 25.66 -16.24
N PRO A 203 -1.49 25.99 -17.48
CA PRO A 203 -1.96 27.32 -17.81
C PRO A 203 -3.05 27.78 -16.84
N GLY A 204 -2.91 29.01 -16.31
CA GLY A 204 -3.83 29.58 -15.32
C GLY A 204 -3.52 29.24 -13.85
N ALA A 205 -2.47 28.46 -13.57
CA ALA A 205 -2.03 28.22 -12.19
C ALA A 205 -1.43 29.45 -11.52
N LEU A 206 -0.80 30.34 -12.28
CA LEU A 206 -0.20 31.57 -11.77
C LEU A 206 -1.16 32.75 -11.89
N SER A 207 -1.20 33.59 -10.85
CA SER A 207 -1.92 34.86 -10.90
C SER A 207 -0.97 35.94 -11.44
N GLU A 208 -1.30 36.51 -12.61
CA GLU A 208 -0.48 37.55 -13.26
C GLU A 208 -0.23 38.78 -12.37
N ALA A 209 -1.13 39.04 -11.40
CA ALA A 209 -1.00 40.12 -10.44
C ALA A 209 0.20 39.94 -9.49
N TYR A 210 0.65 38.70 -9.25
CA TYR A 210 1.70 38.38 -8.28
C TYR A 210 2.92 37.71 -8.90
N ILE A 211 2.72 36.85 -9.90
CA ILE A 211 3.77 36.10 -10.58
C ILE A 211 3.47 36.16 -12.07
N SER A 212 4.29 36.91 -12.81
CA SER A 212 4.21 37.06 -14.25
C SER A 212 5.60 37.20 -14.86
N GLU A 213 5.70 37.04 -16.18
CA GLU A 213 6.94 37.28 -16.92
C GLU A 213 7.46 38.71 -16.76
N LYS A 214 6.58 39.69 -16.51
CA LYS A 214 6.97 41.08 -16.23
C LYS A 214 7.69 41.21 -14.87
N SER A 215 7.27 40.43 -13.88
CA SER A 215 7.82 40.49 -12.51
C SER A 215 9.02 39.56 -12.31
N PHE A 216 9.06 38.43 -13.04
CA PHE A 216 10.12 37.42 -12.94
C PHE A 216 10.68 37.02 -14.33
N PRO A 217 11.16 37.98 -15.13
CA PRO A 217 11.54 37.74 -16.53
C PRO A 217 12.65 36.70 -16.69
N LYS A 218 13.64 36.65 -15.81
CA LYS A 218 14.77 35.71 -15.93
C LYS A 218 14.31 34.28 -15.67
N THR A 219 13.42 34.09 -14.70
CA THR A 219 12.84 32.79 -14.35
C THR A 219 12.01 32.23 -15.51
N PHE A 220 11.10 33.03 -16.07
CA PHE A 220 10.31 32.63 -17.24
C PHE A 220 11.21 32.32 -18.45
N THR A 221 12.19 33.19 -18.71
CA THR A 221 13.16 32.97 -19.80
C THR A 221 13.96 31.67 -19.61
N TRP A 222 14.37 31.35 -18.39
CA TRP A 222 15.08 30.11 -18.07
C TRP A 222 14.19 28.88 -18.32
N VAL A 223 12.94 28.89 -17.86
CA VAL A 223 11.98 27.80 -18.11
C VAL A 223 11.74 27.58 -19.61
N HIS A 224 11.43 28.63 -20.37
CA HIS A 224 11.19 28.50 -21.80
C HIS A 224 12.44 28.02 -22.56
N ARG A 225 13.62 28.51 -22.18
CA ARG A 225 14.89 28.08 -22.76
C ARG A 225 15.17 26.60 -22.47
N PHE A 226 14.92 26.17 -21.23
CA PHE A 226 15.07 24.78 -20.83
C PHE A 226 14.14 23.90 -21.66
N MET A 227 12.86 24.24 -21.77
CA MET A 227 11.88 23.46 -22.54
C MET A 227 12.22 23.40 -24.03
N LYS A 228 12.63 24.51 -24.64
CA LYS A 228 13.10 24.51 -26.04
C LYS A 228 14.30 23.57 -26.24
N THR A 229 15.21 23.51 -25.28
CA THR A 229 16.39 22.63 -25.34
C THR A 229 15.99 21.16 -25.21
N VAL A 230 15.07 20.86 -24.29
CA VAL A 230 14.51 19.53 -24.08
C VAL A 230 13.71 19.04 -25.28
N GLU A 231 12.89 19.89 -25.89
CA GLU A 231 12.11 19.56 -27.10
C GLU A 231 13.01 19.23 -28.28
N ALA A 232 14.04 20.06 -28.55
CA ALA A 232 15.01 19.77 -29.61
C ALA A 232 15.76 18.45 -29.37
N ALA A 233 16.08 18.14 -28.11
CA ALA A 233 16.71 16.88 -27.73
C ALA A 233 15.75 15.69 -27.91
N LYS A 234 14.48 15.84 -27.53
CA LYS A 234 13.43 14.83 -27.71
C LYS A 234 13.19 14.51 -29.19
N ASP A 235 13.12 15.52 -30.04
CA ASP A 235 12.90 15.35 -31.48
C ASP A 235 14.08 14.64 -32.17
N SER A 236 15.28 14.81 -31.62
CA SER A 236 16.50 14.15 -32.09
C SER A 236 16.73 12.76 -31.47
N ALA A 237 16.02 12.43 -30.38
CA ALA A 237 16.21 11.18 -29.65
C ALA A 237 15.53 9.99 -30.37
N PRO A 238 16.07 8.76 -30.24
CA PRO A 238 15.38 7.56 -30.69
C PRO A 238 14.01 7.43 -30.03
N LYS A 239 12.98 7.11 -30.81
CA LYS A 239 11.63 6.85 -30.28
C LYS A 239 11.67 5.57 -29.42
N PRO A 240 11.07 5.58 -28.21
CA PRO A 240 11.02 4.38 -27.38
C PRO A 240 10.03 3.38 -27.97
N ASP A 241 10.34 2.09 -27.84
CA ASP A 241 9.35 1.05 -28.09
C ASP A 241 8.38 1.01 -26.91
N ARG A 242 7.09 0.77 -27.18
CA ARG A 242 6.07 0.63 -26.15
C ARG A 242 5.88 -0.85 -25.82
N LEU A 243 6.16 -1.20 -24.58
CA LEU A 243 5.97 -2.55 -24.04
C LEU A 243 4.66 -2.65 -23.26
N ASN A 244 4.00 -3.80 -23.37
CA ASN A 244 2.96 -4.21 -22.43
C ASN A 244 3.60 -4.79 -21.16
N GLY A 245 2.81 -5.06 -20.12
CA GLY A 245 3.29 -5.60 -18.85
C GLY A 245 4.04 -6.92 -19.00
N GLU A 246 3.54 -7.83 -19.83
CA GLU A 246 4.17 -9.14 -20.08
C GLU A 246 5.58 -9.01 -20.69
N ALA A 247 5.73 -8.24 -21.77
CA ALA A 247 7.04 -8.02 -22.40
C ALA A 247 8.00 -7.24 -21.49
N ALA A 248 7.49 -6.31 -20.68
CA ALA A 248 8.29 -5.60 -19.69
C ALA A 248 8.79 -6.54 -18.58
N LYS A 249 7.92 -7.42 -18.07
CA LYS A 249 8.25 -8.46 -17.08
C LYS A 249 9.28 -9.42 -17.64
N GLU A 250 9.01 -10.02 -18.79
CA GLU A 250 9.92 -10.97 -19.45
C GLU A 250 11.31 -10.37 -19.59
N ARG A 251 11.42 -9.12 -20.03
CA ARG A 251 12.72 -8.48 -20.19
C ARG A 251 13.42 -8.17 -18.87
N ALA A 252 12.67 -7.78 -17.84
CA ALA A 252 13.25 -7.50 -16.52
C ALA A 252 13.78 -8.78 -15.85
N THR A 253 13.05 -9.90 -15.97
CA THR A 253 13.39 -11.17 -15.29
C THR A 253 14.35 -12.05 -16.08
N SER A 254 14.34 -11.99 -17.43
CA SER A 254 15.25 -12.78 -18.29
C SER A 254 16.66 -12.19 -18.41
N ALA A 255 16.87 -10.96 -17.95
CA ALA A 255 18.17 -10.31 -18.03
C ALA A 255 19.20 -11.05 -17.17
N SER A 256 20.16 -11.72 -17.82
CA SER A 256 21.28 -12.43 -17.18
C SER A 256 22.41 -11.51 -16.68
N GLY A 257 22.09 -10.24 -16.42
CA GLY A 257 23.05 -9.25 -15.94
C GLY A 257 23.43 -9.50 -14.48
N THR A 258 24.69 -9.25 -14.13
CA THR A 258 25.08 -9.12 -12.72
C THR A 258 24.42 -7.85 -12.16
N PRO A 259 23.63 -7.94 -11.07
CA PRO A 259 23.05 -6.78 -10.42
C PRO A 259 24.11 -5.75 -10.09
N MET A 260 23.75 -4.46 -10.12
CA MET A 260 24.71 -3.42 -9.77
C MET A 260 25.20 -3.59 -8.32
N PRO A 261 26.51 -3.80 -8.09
CA PRO A 261 27.02 -4.04 -6.76
C PRO A 261 26.78 -2.82 -5.89
N THR A 262 26.08 -3.01 -4.78
CA THR A 262 25.89 -1.98 -3.77
C THR A 262 26.61 -2.45 -2.50
N ALA A 263 27.57 -1.65 -2.02
CA ALA A 263 28.28 -1.96 -0.80
C ALA A 263 27.31 -2.15 0.37
N ILE A 264 27.74 -2.92 1.37
CA ILE A 264 27.00 -3.12 2.62
C ILE A 264 27.82 -2.51 3.75
N ILE A 265 27.37 -1.36 4.24
CA ILE A 265 27.97 -0.69 5.41
C ILE A 265 27.73 -1.54 6.65
N LYS A 266 28.75 -1.65 7.51
CA LYS A 266 28.70 -2.49 8.72
C LYS A 266 28.22 -1.72 9.96
N ASP A 267 28.40 -0.42 9.93
CA ASP A 267 28.11 0.54 11.00
C ASP A 267 26.77 1.26 10.76
N ASP A 268 25.78 0.54 10.23
CA ASP A 268 24.45 1.10 10.02
C ASP A 268 23.70 1.32 11.36
N PRO A 269 23.16 2.52 11.62
CA PRO A 269 22.40 2.81 12.84
C PRO A 269 21.14 1.96 13.04
N LEU A 270 20.53 1.46 11.95
CA LEU A 270 19.37 0.57 12.03
C LEU A 270 19.78 -0.90 12.30
N LYS A 271 21.10 -1.17 12.42
CA LYS A 271 21.68 -2.49 12.71
C LYS A 271 21.28 -3.56 11.68
N LEU A 272 21.03 -3.13 10.44
CA LEU A 272 20.68 -4.00 9.33
C LEU A 272 21.91 -4.75 8.82
N ARG A 273 21.69 -5.98 8.36
CA ARG A 273 22.74 -6.86 7.83
C ARG A 273 22.32 -7.47 6.52
N GLU A 274 23.28 -7.81 5.68
CA GLU A 274 23.04 -8.60 4.48
C GLU A 274 22.19 -9.84 4.79
N GLY A 275 21.20 -10.12 3.95
CA GLY A 275 20.27 -11.22 4.13
C GLY A 275 19.13 -10.95 5.11
N ASP A 276 19.11 -9.81 5.80
CA ASP A 276 17.94 -9.45 6.63
C ASP A 276 16.70 -9.28 5.74
N GLU A 277 15.61 -9.92 6.12
CA GLU A 277 14.30 -9.62 5.55
C GLU A 277 13.83 -8.24 6.02
N VAL A 278 13.54 -7.35 5.07
CA VAL A 278 13.14 -5.98 5.36
C VAL A 278 11.94 -5.55 4.54
N GLN A 279 11.22 -4.56 5.04
CA GLN A 279 10.27 -3.79 4.27
C GLN A 279 10.78 -2.36 4.05
N VAL A 280 10.57 -1.84 2.84
CA VAL A 280 10.99 -0.50 2.42
C VAL A 280 9.78 0.30 1.94
N TYR A 281 9.64 1.53 2.41
CA TYR A 281 8.54 2.42 2.02
C TYR A 281 8.88 3.89 2.27
N ALA A 282 8.24 4.80 1.52
CA ALA A 282 8.43 6.23 1.68
C ALA A 282 7.82 6.74 3.01
N LEU A 283 8.44 7.77 3.61
CA LEU A 283 8.00 8.36 4.89
C LEU A 283 7.05 9.55 4.74
N ASP A 284 7.04 10.18 3.57
CA ASP A 284 6.19 11.30 3.19
C ASP A 284 4.84 10.81 2.62
N TYR A 285 4.58 10.89 1.31
CA TYR A 285 3.30 10.46 0.73
C TYR A 285 3.35 9.06 0.10
N GLY A 286 2.24 8.34 0.05
CA GLY A 286 2.20 6.99 -0.51
C GLY A 286 2.88 5.92 0.35
N ALA A 287 3.05 6.21 1.65
CA ALA A 287 3.64 5.32 2.66
C ALA A 287 2.83 4.02 2.93
N SER A 288 1.60 3.94 2.42
CA SER A 288 0.71 2.79 2.61
C SER A 288 1.14 1.54 1.84
N HIS A 289 2.04 1.67 0.87
CA HIS A 289 2.56 0.54 0.10
C HIS A 289 4.00 0.28 0.49
N LYS A 290 4.31 -0.99 0.78
CA LYS A 290 5.61 -1.44 1.27
C LYS A 290 6.13 -2.56 0.40
N ASP A 291 7.35 -2.38 -0.09
CA ASP A 291 8.09 -3.40 -0.81
C ASP A 291 8.86 -4.25 0.19
N ARG A 292 8.92 -5.55 -0.03
CA ARG A 292 9.56 -6.50 0.87
C ARG A 292 10.58 -7.34 0.11
N GLY A 293 11.69 -7.63 0.76
CA GLY A 293 12.64 -8.60 0.25
C GLY A 293 13.86 -8.75 1.16
N SER A 294 14.77 -9.61 0.72
CA SER A 294 16.06 -9.84 1.39
C SER A 294 16.98 -8.66 1.10
N LEU A 295 17.58 -8.06 2.13
CA LEU A 295 18.56 -7.00 1.99
C LEU A 295 19.82 -7.51 1.29
N VAL A 296 20.15 -6.95 0.14
CA VAL A 296 21.31 -7.32 -0.69
C VAL A 296 22.25 -6.15 -0.98
N GLY A 297 21.88 -4.94 -0.57
CA GLY A 297 22.73 -3.75 -0.68
C GLY A 297 22.34 -2.68 0.33
N LEU A 298 23.32 -2.04 0.96
CA LEU A 298 23.08 -1.00 1.97
C LEU A 298 24.24 0.00 2.03
N SER A 299 24.01 1.19 1.48
CA SER A 299 24.95 2.31 1.57
C SER A 299 24.39 3.49 2.37
N ILE A 300 25.17 4.55 2.51
CA ILE A 300 24.72 5.82 3.11
C ILE A 300 23.47 6.37 2.37
N ASN A 301 23.37 6.15 1.06
CA ASN A 301 22.38 6.84 0.22
C ASN A 301 21.32 5.90 -0.38
N GLU A 302 21.51 4.60 -0.28
CA GLU A 302 20.73 3.62 -1.04
C GLU A 302 20.57 2.31 -0.26
N VAL A 303 19.39 1.72 -0.39
CA VAL A 303 19.06 0.37 0.07
C VAL A 303 18.60 -0.46 -1.13
N VAL A 304 19.02 -1.72 -1.18
CA VAL A 304 18.67 -2.67 -2.23
C VAL A 304 18.11 -3.93 -1.60
N ILE A 305 16.91 -4.31 -2.01
CA ILE A 305 16.25 -5.55 -1.58
C ILE A 305 16.03 -6.45 -2.80
N ARG A 306 16.17 -7.76 -2.61
CA ARG A 306 15.82 -8.75 -3.64
C ARG A 306 14.42 -9.27 -3.35
N ASN A 307 13.48 -9.06 -4.28
CA ASN A 307 12.12 -9.59 -4.19
C ASN A 307 12.04 -11.08 -4.59
N SER A 308 10.86 -11.69 -4.55
CA SER A 308 10.73 -13.12 -4.82
C SER A 308 10.84 -13.48 -6.31
N GLU A 309 10.58 -12.52 -7.20
CA GLU A 309 10.86 -12.62 -8.64
C GLU A 309 12.37 -12.52 -8.97
N GLY A 310 13.24 -12.34 -7.97
CA GLY A 310 14.70 -12.23 -8.14
C GLY A 310 15.19 -10.85 -8.60
N LEU A 311 14.29 -9.87 -8.71
CA LEU A 311 14.63 -8.49 -9.07
C LEU A 311 15.23 -7.75 -7.87
N HIS A 312 16.17 -6.86 -8.17
CA HIS A 312 16.85 -6.03 -7.18
C HIS A 312 16.15 -4.67 -7.16
N LEU A 313 15.36 -4.41 -6.12
CA LEU A 313 14.63 -3.16 -5.96
C LEU A 313 15.51 -2.17 -5.20
N HIS A 314 15.84 -1.06 -5.84
CA HIS A 314 16.69 0.00 -5.32
C HIS A 314 15.85 1.18 -4.86
N PHE A 315 16.09 1.65 -3.64
CA PHE A 315 15.45 2.82 -3.06
C PHE A 315 16.48 3.79 -2.48
N PRO A 316 16.24 5.11 -2.54
CA PRO A 316 17.06 6.04 -1.80
C PRO A 316 16.84 5.84 -0.29
N ARG A 317 17.83 6.15 0.53
CA ARG A 317 17.69 6.08 2.00
C ARG A 317 17.01 7.29 2.61
N TRP A 318 17.21 8.47 2.02
CA TRP A 318 16.60 9.69 2.50
C TRP A 318 15.09 9.66 2.28
N ASN A 319 14.30 9.98 3.31
CA ASN A 319 12.83 9.92 3.28
C ASN A 319 12.22 8.53 3.00
N PHE A 320 13.00 7.46 3.17
CA PHE A 320 12.48 6.09 3.17
C PHE A 320 12.73 5.44 4.51
N ARG A 321 11.78 4.61 4.94
CA ARG A 321 11.97 3.71 6.06
C ARG A 321 12.43 2.36 5.52
N VAL A 322 13.45 1.82 6.17
CA VAL A 322 13.83 0.42 6.07
C VAL A 322 13.57 -0.18 7.44
N GLU A 323 12.66 -1.14 7.50
CA GLU A 323 12.27 -1.79 8.74
C GLU A 323 12.56 -3.27 8.62
N LYS A 324 13.37 -3.78 9.56
CA LYS A 324 13.63 -5.20 9.67
C LYS A 324 12.31 -5.92 9.96
N CYS A 325 11.95 -6.86 9.11
CA CYS A 325 10.85 -7.76 9.39
C CYS A 325 11.33 -8.68 10.51
N LEU A 326 10.80 -8.48 11.73
CA LEU A 326 11.14 -9.30 12.90
C LEU A 326 10.80 -10.79 12.69
N PHE A 327 10.03 -11.09 11.65
CA PHE A 327 9.72 -12.43 11.17
C PHE A 327 9.78 -12.44 9.63
N ALA A 328 10.64 -13.30 9.06
CA ALA A 328 10.54 -13.70 7.66
C ALA A 328 9.16 -14.36 7.48
N LEU A 329 8.26 -13.79 6.67
CA LEU A 329 7.01 -14.47 6.34
C LEU A 329 7.30 -15.41 5.17
N PRO A 330 6.87 -16.67 5.22
CA PRO A 330 6.81 -17.51 4.04
C PRO A 330 5.79 -16.94 3.03
N HIS A 331 6.03 -17.20 1.74
CA HIS A 331 5.22 -16.77 0.60
C HIS A 331 3.82 -17.43 0.68
N PRO A 332 2.70 -16.76 0.33
CA PRO A 332 1.34 -17.33 0.40
C PRO A 332 1.14 -18.66 -0.37
N ASP A 333 1.94 -18.94 -1.39
CA ASP A 333 1.92 -20.23 -2.12
C ASP A 333 2.83 -21.32 -1.51
N SER A 334 3.61 -20.98 -0.48
CA SER A 334 4.63 -21.89 0.06
C SER A 334 4.19 -22.68 1.30
N GLN A 335 3.13 -22.27 2.00
CA GLN A 335 2.78 -22.88 3.28
C GLN A 335 1.46 -23.65 3.20
N LYS A 336 1.56 -24.98 3.11
CA LYS A 336 0.39 -25.86 3.20
C LYS A 336 0.04 -26.07 4.66
N MET A 337 -1.20 -25.81 5.01
CA MET A 337 -1.74 -25.97 6.35
C MET A 337 -2.79 -27.06 6.37
N ARG A 338 -2.99 -27.67 7.53
CA ARG A 338 -4.03 -28.68 7.73
C ARG A 338 -4.91 -28.30 8.91
N LEU A 339 -6.18 -28.02 8.64
CA LEU A 339 -7.17 -27.72 9.67
C LEU A 339 -7.91 -28.99 10.05
N ILE A 340 -7.71 -29.43 11.29
CA ILE A 340 -8.46 -30.53 11.83
C ILE A 340 -9.81 -30.02 12.36
N SER A 341 -10.91 -30.56 11.83
CA SER A 341 -12.22 -29.91 11.80
C SER A 341 -13.41 -30.87 12.02
N HIS A 342 -14.48 -30.33 12.60
CA HIS A 342 -15.82 -30.93 12.57
C HIS A 342 -16.85 -29.87 12.17
N TYR A 343 -17.74 -30.15 11.21
CA TYR A 343 -18.70 -29.16 10.70
C TYR A 343 -19.68 -28.66 11.77
N ALA A 344 -20.01 -29.49 12.75
CA ALA A 344 -20.86 -29.10 13.89
C ALA A 344 -20.10 -28.34 15.01
N SER A 345 -18.77 -28.24 14.93
CA SER A 345 -17.97 -27.51 15.92
C SER A 345 -18.01 -26.02 15.64
N ARG A 346 -18.53 -25.27 16.61
CA ARG A 346 -18.65 -23.81 16.56
C ARG A 346 -17.27 -23.13 16.55
N TYR A 347 -16.31 -23.74 17.24
CA TYR A 347 -14.91 -23.34 17.23
C TYR A 347 -14.28 -23.50 15.85
N THR A 348 -14.58 -24.59 15.13
CA THR A 348 -14.06 -24.82 13.78
C THR A 348 -14.71 -23.87 12.76
N ARG A 349 -16.01 -23.56 12.92
CA ARG A 349 -16.70 -22.56 12.09
C ARG A 349 -16.02 -21.20 12.16
N LYS A 350 -15.70 -20.74 13.37
CA LYS A 350 -15.00 -19.46 13.61
C LYS A 350 -13.69 -19.39 12.81
N VAL A 351 -12.89 -20.46 12.87
CA VAL A 351 -11.59 -20.57 12.18
C VAL A 351 -11.76 -20.57 10.65
N PHE A 352 -12.62 -21.41 10.10
CA PHE A 352 -12.77 -21.52 8.66
C PHE A 352 -13.47 -20.29 8.03
N MET A 353 -14.38 -19.65 8.78
CA MET A 353 -15.02 -18.39 8.37
C MET A 353 -13.99 -17.28 8.19
N LEU A 354 -13.06 -17.16 9.14
CA LEU A 354 -11.99 -16.19 9.06
C LEU A 354 -11.02 -16.51 7.91
N ALA A 355 -10.67 -17.78 7.68
CA ALA A 355 -9.82 -18.16 6.55
C ALA A 355 -10.42 -17.73 5.20
N LEU A 356 -11.74 -17.84 5.02
CA LEU A 356 -12.46 -17.38 3.82
C LEU A 356 -12.47 -15.85 3.69
N GLU A 357 -12.68 -15.12 4.79
CA GLU A 357 -12.61 -13.65 4.78
C GLU A 357 -11.22 -13.17 4.34
N LEU A 358 -10.18 -13.92 4.70
CA LEU A 358 -8.79 -13.56 4.46
C LEU A 358 -8.20 -14.13 3.15
N GLY A 359 -8.97 -14.91 2.38
CA GLY A 359 -8.52 -15.53 1.14
C GLY A 359 -7.48 -16.64 1.31
N LEU A 360 -7.45 -17.29 2.49
CA LEU A 360 -6.47 -18.34 2.85
C LEU A 360 -7.00 -19.76 2.67
N GLU A 361 -8.22 -19.94 2.17
CA GLU A 361 -8.90 -21.23 2.07
C GLU A 361 -8.17 -22.25 1.19
N LYS A 362 -7.41 -21.77 0.19
CA LYS A 362 -6.65 -22.61 -0.74
C LYS A 362 -5.39 -23.21 -0.11
N SER A 363 -4.88 -22.59 0.95
CA SER A 363 -3.69 -23.04 1.67
C SER A 363 -4.03 -24.03 2.80
N ILE A 364 -5.32 -24.36 3.02
CA ILE A 364 -5.78 -25.21 4.12
C ILE A 364 -6.37 -26.52 3.59
N THR A 365 -5.90 -27.66 4.09
CA THR A 365 -6.49 -28.99 3.88
C THR A 365 -7.34 -29.38 5.10
N LEU A 366 -8.61 -29.75 4.90
CA LEU A 366 -9.49 -30.17 6.00
C LEU A 366 -9.25 -31.65 6.38
N GLN A 367 -9.04 -31.92 7.67
CA GLN A 367 -8.96 -33.28 8.23
C GLN A 367 -10.04 -33.45 9.31
N LYS A 368 -10.88 -34.50 9.24
CA LYS A 368 -12.03 -34.64 10.14
C LYS A 368 -11.66 -35.21 11.52
N VAL A 369 -11.81 -34.45 12.62
CA VAL A 369 -11.80 -34.95 14.02
C VAL A 369 -12.67 -34.09 14.96
N VAL A 370 -12.86 -34.51 16.21
CA VAL A 370 -13.79 -33.91 17.21
C VAL A 370 -13.34 -32.55 17.78
N ILE A 371 -12.11 -32.07 17.52
CA ILE A 371 -11.52 -30.86 18.15
C ILE A 371 -10.89 -29.95 17.08
N SER A 372 -11.00 -28.63 17.24
CA SER A 372 -10.32 -27.64 16.39
C SER A 372 -8.82 -27.58 16.68
N TYR A 373 -8.01 -27.85 15.67
CA TYR A 373 -6.55 -27.82 15.74
C TYR A 373 -6.00 -27.48 14.36
N LEU A 374 -5.15 -26.45 14.28
CA LEU A 374 -4.51 -26.02 13.03
C LEU A 374 -3.05 -26.48 13.06
N VAL A 375 -2.63 -27.29 12.08
CA VAL A 375 -1.22 -27.67 11.92
C VAL A 375 -0.65 -26.94 10.72
N PRO A 376 -0.03 -25.78 10.92
CA PRO A 376 0.78 -25.17 9.89
C PRO A 376 2.17 -25.82 9.88
N GLU A 377 2.86 -25.80 8.73
CA GLU A 377 4.18 -26.42 8.59
C GLU A 377 5.27 -25.81 9.49
N ASP A 378 5.11 -24.55 9.89
CA ASP A 378 6.02 -23.78 10.73
C ASP A 378 5.80 -23.96 12.24
N VAL A 379 4.68 -24.56 12.65
CA VAL A 379 4.37 -24.88 14.05
C VAL A 379 4.15 -26.40 14.17
N PRO A 380 5.23 -27.19 14.37
CA PRO A 380 5.16 -28.65 14.33
C PRO A 380 4.26 -29.26 15.41
N ASP A 381 4.14 -28.58 16.56
CA ASP A 381 3.24 -28.96 17.66
C ASP A 381 1.78 -28.51 17.46
N GLY A 382 1.49 -27.86 16.33
CA GLY A 382 0.21 -27.28 15.97
C GLY A 382 -0.29 -26.17 16.89
N ILE A 383 -1.38 -25.55 16.47
CA ILE A 383 -2.04 -24.44 17.14
C ILE A 383 -3.43 -24.90 17.55
N PHE A 384 -3.68 -24.90 18.85
CA PHE A 384 -4.97 -25.20 19.46
C PHE A 384 -5.56 -23.95 20.10
N ASP A 385 -6.83 -24.05 20.52
CA ASP A 385 -7.67 -22.94 20.96
C ASP A 385 -8.12 -22.04 19.80
N SER A 386 -9.44 -21.88 19.66
CA SER A 386 -10.03 -21.16 18.53
C SER A 386 -9.66 -19.68 18.49
N ARG A 387 -9.35 -19.06 19.63
CA ARG A 387 -8.92 -17.67 19.71
C ARG A 387 -7.49 -17.53 19.21
N ILE A 388 -6.61 -18.44 19.61
CA ILE A 388 -5.20 -18.46 19.17
C ILE A 388 -5.12 -18.81 17.69
N ILE A 389 -5.95 -19.73 17.21
CA ILE A 389 -6.04 -20.04 15.78
C ILE A 389 -6.52 -18.81 14.99
N CYS A 390 -7.56 -18.09 15.45
CA CYS A 390 -8.00 -16.87 14.78
C CYS A 390 -6.92 -15.78 14.78
N GLU A 391 -6.19 -15.61 15.89
CA GLU A 391 -5.07 -14.68 15.97
C GLU A 391 -3.94 -15.07 15.00
N TYR A 392 -3.67 -16.36 14.86
CA TYR A 392 -2.72 -16.87 13.87
C TYR A 392 -3.20 -16.63 12.43
N LEU A 393 -4.49 -16.79 12.15
CA LEU A 393 -5.04 -16.47 10.82
C LEU A 393 -5.00 -14.97 10.51
N GLU A 394 -5.33 -14.11 11.47
CA GLU A 394 -5.16 -12.65 11.33
C GLU A 394 -3.69 -12.28 11.09
N TYR A 395 -2.76 -12.97 11.76
CA TYR A 395 -1.33 -12.86 11.51
C TYR A 395 -0.96 -13.27 10.07
N LEU A 396 -1.41 -14.44 9.60
CA LEU A 396 -1.14 -14.92 8.24
C LEU A 396 -1.69 -13.98 7.17
N ALA A 397 -2.84 -13.36 7.42
CA ALA A 397 -3.46 -12.43 6.49
C ALA A 397 -3.00 -10.98 6.67
N THR A 398 -1.96 -10.74 7.46
CA THR A 398 -1.37 -9.42 7.68
C THR A 398 -2.35 -8.37 8.23
N VAL A 399 -3.38 -8.80 8.96
CA VAL A 399 -4.34 -7.91 9.62
C VAL A 399 -3.65 -7.30 10.84
N SER A 400 -3.41 -5.99 10.81
CA SER A 400 -2.88 -5.25 11.96
C SER A 400 -3.99 -4.53 12.72
N MET A 401 -4.05 -4.72 14.04
CA MET A 401 -5.01 -4.02 14.92
C MET A 401 -4.29 -2.98 15.76
N GLN A 402 -4.85 -1.77 15.84
CA GLN A 402 -4.40 -0.77 16.81
C GLN A 402 -4.94 -1.12 18.20
N LYS A 403 -4.06 -1.17 19.21
CA LYS A 403 -4.42 -1.49 20.61
C LYS A 403 -4.95 -0.26 21.34
N ASP A 404 -6.08 0.26 20.87
CA ASP A 404 -6.79 1.37 21.49
C ASP A 404 -7.90 0.87 22.45
N ALA A 405 -8.71 1.79 22.98
CA ALA A 405 -9.84 1.43 23.84
C ALA A 405 -10.85 0.51 23.14
N ARG A 406 -11.07 0.72 21.83
CA ARG A 406 -12.00 -0.08 21.03
C ARG A 406 -11.52 -1.51 20.89
N TYR A 407 -10.22 -1.73 20.70
CA TYR A 407 -9.61 -3.07 20.68
C TYR A 407 -9.94 -3.88 21.94
N TRP A 408 -9.72 -3.30 23.12
CA TRP A 408 -10.00 -4.00 24.39
C TRP A 408 -11.49 -4.27 24.59
N GLN A 409 -12.35 -3.35 24.14
CA GLN A 409 -13.79 -3.54 24.14
C GLN A 409 -14.21 -4.69 23.23
N MET A 410 -13.69 -4.77 22.01
CA MET A 410 -13.98 -5.85 21.05
C MET A 410 -13.47 -7.21 21.52
N ARG A 411 -12.23 -7.29 22.04
CA ARG A 411 -11.69 -8.52 22.63
C ARG A 411 -12.50 -9.00 23.83
N THR A 412 -13.10 -8.08 24.58
CA THR A 412 -14.03 -8.43 25.67
C THR A 412 -15.33 -9.05 25.13
N LEU A 413 -15.85 -8.56 23.99
CA LEU A 413 -17.01 -9.17 23.34
C LEU A 413 -16.69 -10.56 22.78
N HIS A 414 -15.49 -10.76 22.24
CA HIS A 414 -15.00 -12.09 21.84
C HIS A 414 -14.97 -13.04 23.02
N ALA A 415 -14.39 -12.63 24.16
CA ALA A 415 -14.39 -13.45 25.37
C ALA A 415 -15.80 -13.75 25.89
N THR A 416 -16.72 -12.81 25.73
CA THR A 416 -18.15 -13.02 26.04
C THR A 416 -18.76 -14.06 25.11
N ALA A 417 -18.39 -14.06 23.82
CA ALA A 417 -18.84 -15.05 22.84
C ALA A 417 -18.30 -16.45 23.15
N ASP A 418 -17.02 -16.56 23.53
CA ASP A 418 -16.45 -17.85 23.95
C ASP A 418 -17.19 -18.40 25.19
N GLY A 419 -17.52 -17.55 26.17
CA GLY A 419 -18.38 -17.96 27.29
C GLY A 419 -19.74 -18.49 26.85
N ILE A 420 -20.43 -17.83 25.92
CA ILE A 420 -21.70 -18.38 25.39
C ILE A 420 -21.50 -19.78 24.78
N MET A 421 -20.37 -20.04 24.11
CA MET A 421 -20.09 -21.36 23.54
C MET A 421 -19.88 -22.43 24.61
N ASP A 422 -19.21 -22.11 25.72
CA ASP A 422 -19.02 -23.04 26.84
C ASP A 422 -20.36 -23.37 27.52
N GLU A 423 -21.17 -22.36 27.83
CA GLU A 423 -22.51 -22.51 28.38
C GLU A 423 -23.39 -23.39 27.50
N ALA A 424 -23.29 -23.21 26.17
CA ALA A 424 -24.01 -24.01 25.19
C ALA A 424 -23.64 -25.49 25.26
N VAL A 425 -22.35 -25.80 25.36
CA VAL A 425 -21.87 -27.19 25.47
C VAL A 425 -22.41 -27.83 26.75
N LEU A 426 -22.40 -27.09 27.86
CA LEU A 426 -22.96 -27.57 29.13
C LEU A 426 -24.46 -27.90 29.02
N ILE A 427 -25.24 -27.06 28.33
CA ILE A 427 -26.66 -27.34 28.06
C ILE A 427 -26.81 -28.60 27.20
N VAL A 428 -26.01 -28.73 26.14
CA VAL A 428 -26.06 -29.91 25.25
C VAL A 428 -25.70 -31.19 25.99
N TYR A 429 -24.75 -31.17 26.92
CA TYR A 429 -24.40 -32.33 27.74
C TYR A 429 -25.55 -32.76 28.66
N GLU A 430 -26.25 -31.81 29.27
CA GLU A 430 -27.45 -32.11 30.06
C GLU A 430 -28.52 -32.81 29.19
N LEU A 431 -28.82 -32.25 28.02
CA LEU A 431 -29.90 -32.73 27.15
C LEU A 431 -29.57 -34.02 26.38
N ARG A 432 -28.32 -34.18 25.91
CA ARG A 432 -27.97 -35.30 25.00
C ARG A 432 -27.24 -36.45 25.67
N ILE A 433 -26.65 -36.23 26.86
CA ILE A 433 -25.81 -37.25 27.52
C ILE A 433 -26.39 -37.61 28.88
N ARG A 434 -26.80 -36.62 29.68
CA ARG A 434 -27.25 -36.84 31.07
C ARG A 434 -28.73 -37.21 31.17
N GLU A 435 -29.57 -36.67 30.29
CA GLU A 435 -31.00 -36.96 30.26
C GLU A 435 -31.29 -38.46 30.07
N GLU A 436 -30.66 -39.11 29.09
CA GLU A 436 -30.82 -40.56 28.84
C GLU A 436 -30.40 -41.42 30.04
N ARG A 437 -29.58 -40.87 30.94
CA ARG A 437 -29.10 -41.55 32.16
C ARG A 437 -29.86 -41.14 33.41
N GLY A 438 -30.90 -40.30 33.30
CA GLY A 438 -31.65 -39.78 34.44
C GLY A 438 -30.86 -38.82 35.34
N LEU A 439 -29.78 -38.22 34.83
CA LEU A 439 -28.87 -37.34 35.57
C LEU A 439 -29.05 -35.85 35.23
N ARG A 440 -30.12 -35.52 34.48
CA ARG A 440 -30.40 -34.15 34.03
C ARG A 440 -30.75 -33.25 35.22
N PHE A 441 -30.15 -32.07 35.28
CA PHE A 441 -30.45 -31.05 36.30
C PHE A 441 -30.98 -29.76 35.67
N ASP A 442 -32.28 -29.51 35.80
CA ASP A 442 -32.97 -28.41 35.09
C ASP A 442 -32.56 -27.02 35.56
N GLU A 443 -32.26 -26.86 36.84
CA GLU A 443 -31.75 -25.62 37.42
C GLU A 443 -30.37 -25.27 36.85
N TRP A 444 -29.55 -26.28 36.52
CA TRP A 444 -28.26 -26.05 35.85
C TRP A 444 -28.46 -25.53 34.43
N ILE A 445 -29.36 -26.14 33.65
CA ILE A 445 -29.73 -25.67 32.31
C ILE A 445 -30.24 -24.23 32.39
N THR A 446 -31.12 -23.95 33.34
CA THR A 446 -31.69 -22.61 33.56
C THR A 446 -30.60 -21.60 33.89
N GLY A 447 -29.65 -21.96 34.75
CA GLY A 447 -28.48 -21.15 35.09
C GLY A 447 -27.61 -20.83 33.88
N GLN A 448 -27.31 -21.81 33.02
CA GLN A 448 -26.53 -21.56 31.79
C GLN A 448 -27.30 -20.69 30.80
N LYS A 449 -28.62 -20.92 30.61
CA LYS A 449 -29.46 -20.07 29.76
C LYS A 449 -29.46 -18.62 30.25
N LEU A 450 -29.53 -18.38 31.56
CA LEU A 450 -29.50 -17.03 32.13
C LEU A 450 -28.17 -16.31 31.85
N LYS A 451 -27.03 -17.01 31.91
CA LYS A 451 -25.73 -16.43 31.54
C LYS A 451 -25.68 -16.05 30.07
N ILE A 452 -26.19 -16.92 29.18
CA ILE A 452 -26.32 -16.63 27.75
C ILE A 452 -27.20 -15.40 27.53
N THR A 453 -28.35 -15.30 28.20
CA THR A 453 -29.24 -14.13 28.13
C THR A 453 -28.52 -12.83 28.50
N ARG A 454 -27.76 -12.82 29.61
CA ARG A 454 -26.97 -11.65 30.04
C ARG A 454 -25.86 -11.30 29.06
N ALA A 455 -25.22 -12.30 28.46
CA ALA A 455 -24.20 -12.09 27.45
C ALA A 455 -24.79 -11.49 26.16
N LEU A 456 -25.98 -11.93 25.75
CA LEU A 456 -26.72 -11.34 24.64
C LEU A 456 -27.14 -9.88 24.94
N ASP A 457 -27.51 -9.54 26.19
CA ASP A 457 -27.78 -8.15 26.58
C ASP A 457 -26.53 -7.25 26.43
N ARG A 458 -25.35 -7.81 26.69
CA ARG A 458 -24.09 -7.09 26.45
C ARG A 458 -23.82 -6.85 24.97
N PHE A 459 -24.16 -7.80 24.10
CA PHE A 459 -24.08 -7.60 22.65
C PHE A 459 -25.10 -6.58 22.13
N GLU A 460 -26.32 -6.58 22.66
CA GLU A 460 -27.31 -5.54 22.37
C GLU A 460 -26.78 -4.15 22.73
N HIS A 461 -26.24 -3.98 23.94
CA HIS A 461 -25.64 -2.72 24.33
C HIS A 461 -24.49 -2.32 23.40
N ALA A 462 -23.62 -3.26 23.02
CA ALA A 462 -22.52 -2.99 22.09
C ALA A 462 -23.01 -2.58 20.68
N ALA A 463 -24.13 -3.14 20.20
CA ALA A 463 -24.76 -2.72 18.96
C ALA A 463 -25.35 -1.31 19.07
N GLN A 464 -26.04 -0.99 20.17
CA GLN A 464 -26.60 0.34 20.43
C GLN A 464 -25.53 1.43 20.50
N THR A 465 -24.39 1.14 21.15
CA THR A 465 -23.27 2.09 21.25
C THR A 465 -22.37 2.12 20.02
N LYS A 466 -22.76 1.44 18.92
CA LYS A 466 -21.98 1.33 17.67
C LYS A 466 -20.56 0.77 17.88
N LEU A 467 -20.40 -0.06 18.91
CA LEU A 467 -19.20 -0.87 19.05
C LEU A 467 -19.25 -2.02 18.03
N LEU A 468 -20.38 -2.72 17.95
CA LEU A 468 -20.69 -3.61 16.83
C LEU A 468 -21.28 -2.77 15.69
N VAL A 469 -20.56 -2.68 14.57
CA VAL A 469 -20.97 -1.88 13.40
C VAL A 469 -21.31 -2.80 12.25
N ALA A 470 -22.41 -2.52 11.56
CA ALA A 470 -22.75 -3.18 10.30
C ALA A 470 -21.71 -2.79 9.24
N ARG A 471 -20.85 -3.74 8.84
CA ARG A 471 -19.88 -3.55 7.76
C ARG A 471 -20.52 -3.92 6.42
N PRO A 472 -20.13 -3.29 5.30
CA PRO A 472 -20.49 -3.76 3.97
C PRO A 472 -20.13 -5.24 3.82
N THR A 473 -20.96 -6.01 3.10
CA THR A 473 -20.76 -7.45 2.87
C THR A 473 -19.46 -7.77 2.14
N SER A 474 -18.84 -6.80 1.45
CA SER A 474 -17.56 -6.88 0.77
C SER A 474 -16.33 -6.49 1.60
N GLY A 475 -16.51 -5.93 2.81
CA GLY A 475 -15.40 -5.52 3.68
C GLY A 475 -15.02 -6.61 4.70
N LEU A 476 -13.73 -6.73 5.02
CA LEU A 476 -13.22 -7.71 6.00
C LEU A 476 -13.83 -7.52 7.40
N ALA A 477 -14.28 -8.62 7.99
CA ALA A 477 -14.70 -8.66 9.38
C ALA A 477 -13.52 -9.01 10.32
N SER A 478 -13.56 -8.52 11.56
CA SER A 478 -12.57 -8.91 12.58
C SER A 478 -12.91 -10.27 13.18
N ALA A 479 -11.92 -10.99 13.74
CA ALA A 479 -12.19 -12.22 14.48
C ALA A 479 -13.19 -12.02 15.64
N ASP A 480 -13.21 -10.83 16.23
CA ASP A 480 -14.14 -10.47 17.31
C ASP A 480 -15.59 -10.36 16.78
N ASP A 481 -15.78 -9.70 15.62
CA ASP A 481 -17.10 -9.61 14.97
C ASP A 481 -17.60 -11.02 14.56
N VAL A 482 -16.70 -11.84 14.00
CA VAL A 482 -16.98 -13.24 13.61
C VAL A 482 -17.39 -14.08 14.83
N ALA A 483 -16.68 -13.94 15.95
CA ALA A 483 -16.99 -14.65 17.19
C ALA A 483 -18.42 -14.34 17.67
N VAL A 484 -18.79 -13.06 17.72
CA VAL A 484 -20.14 -12.63 18.11
C VAL A 484 -21.19 -13.16 17.13
N ALA A 485 -20.95 -13.05 15.82
CA ALA A 485 -21.90 -13.53 14.81
C ALA A 485 -22.12 -15.05 14.90
N CYS A 486 -21.06 -15.82 15.11
CA CYS A 486 -21.13 -17.27 15.24
C CYS A 486 -22.03 -17.71 16.40
N VAL A 487 -22.01 -16.99 17.52
CA VAL A 487 -22.75 -17.39 18.74
C VAL A 487 -24.18 -16.86 18.79
N VAL A 488 -24.45 -15.68 18.23
CA VAL A 488 -25.81 -15.12 18.18
C VAL A 488 -26.76 -16.05 17.44
N GLY A 489 -26.32 -16.61 16.30
CA GLY A 489 -27.10 -17.61 15.55
C GLY A 489 -27.36 -18.91 16.31
N THR A 490 -26.69 -19.16 17.43
CA THR A 490 -26.88 -20.37 18.23
C THR A 490 -27.93 -20.23 19.32
N ALA A 491 -28.30 -19.00 19.69
CA ALA A 491 -29.35 -18.76 20.67
C ALA A 491 -30.70 -19.33 20.19
N ASP A 492 -30.98 -19.25 18.89
CA ASP A 492 -32.15 -19.87 18.25
C ASP A 492 -32.13 -21.40 18.43
N GLN A 493 -30.95 -22.04 18.33
CA GLN A 493 -30.79 -23.49 18.50
C GLN A 493 -30.98 -23.96 19.94
N MET A 494 -30.88 -23.06 20.93
CA MET A 494 -31.05 -23.37 22.36
C MET A 494 -32.44 -23.02 22.89
N SER A 495 -33.36 -22.67 21.98
CA SER A 495 -34.70 -22.21 22.32
C SER A 495 -34.68 -21.00 23.28
N ILE A 496 -33.70 -20.10 23.11
CA ILE A 496 -33.64 -18.84 23.85
C ILE A 496 -34.33 -17.79 22.98
N LEU A 497 -35.46 -17.25 23.45
CA LEU A 497 -36.15 -16.13 22.80
C LEU A 497 -35.32 -14.86 22.98
N TRP A 498 -34.44 -14.56 22.03
CA TRP A 498 -33.50 -13.45 22.17
C TRP A 498 -33.83 -12.21 21.34
N ARG A 499 -34.59 -12.38 20.26
CA ARG A 499 -34.80 -11.34 19.23
C ARG A 499 -35.67 -10.19 19.71
N ASP A 500 -36.76 -10.46 20.44
CA ASP A 500 -37.73 -9.44 20.85
C ASP A 500 -37.14 -8.38 21.79
N ALA A 501 -36.19 -8.78 22.63
CA ALA A 501 -35.56 -7.88 23.61
C ALA A 501 -34.32 -7.14 23.07
N ARG A 502 -33.86 -7.45 21.85
CA ARG A 502 -32.52 -7.03 21.34
C ARG A 502 -32.56 -6.54 19.89
N PRO A 503 -33.33 -5.47 19.59
CA PRO A 503 -33.55 -5.03 18.21
C PRO A 503 -32.27 -4.51 17.53
N ALA A 504 -31.33 -3.88 18.25
CA ALA A 504 -30.09 -3.39 17.63
C ALA A 504 -29.17 -4.54 17.23
N LEU A 505 -29.07 -5.57 18.07
CA LEU A 505 -28.34 -6.79 17.78
C LEU A 505 -28.97 -7.56 16.62
N VAL A 506 -30.30 -7.63 16.55
CA VAL A 506 -31.00 -8.24 15.41
C VAL A 506 -30.68 -7.49 14.11
N ALA A 507 -30.71 -6.15 14.12
CA ALA A 507 -30.37 -5.36 12.95
C ALA A 507 -28.90 -5.58 12.52
N TRP A 508 -27.96 -5.60 13.47
CA TRP A 508 -26.55 -5.92 13.19
C TRP A 508 -26.40 -7.32 12.60
N TYR A 509 -27.06 -8.32 13.20
CA TYR A 509 -26.95 -9.73 12.82
C TYR A 509 -27.55 -10.03 11.43
N ARG A 510 -28.60 -9.32 11.00
CA ARG A 510 -29.14 -9.46 9.62
C ARG A 510 -28.09 -9.18 8.54
N ASN A 511 -27.18 -8.23 8.77
CA ASN A 511 -26.08 -7.97 7.83
C ASN A 511 -25.13 -9.16 7.73
N TRP A 512 -24.99 -9.96 8.79
CA TRP A 512 -24.18 -11.19 8.78
C TRP A 512 -24.84 -12.31 8.00
N GLU A 513 -26.17 -12.43 8.06
CA GLU A 513 -26.93 -13.44 7.31
C GLU A 513 -26.75 -13.30 5.77
N GLU A 514 -26.42 -12.08 5.31
CA GLU A 514 -26.14 -11.77 3.90
C GLU A 514 -24.67 -11.98 3.49
N ARG A 515 -23.75 -12.21 4.44
CA ARG A 515 -22.33 -12.39 4.11
C ARG A 515 -22.09 -13.77 3.51
N ARG A 516 -21.26 -13.81 2.46
CA ARG A 516 -20.83 -15.05 1.78
C ARG A 516 -20.26 -16.07 2.77
N SER A 517 -19.34 -15.63 3.63
CA SER A 517 -18.71 -16.47 4.66
C SER A 517 -19.72 -17.11 5.61
N PHE A 518 -20.84 -16.45 5.88
CA PHE A 518 -21.92 -16.95 6.73
C PHE A 518 -22.83 -17.95 6.00
N GLN A 519 -23.19 -17.65 4.75
CA GLN A 519 -24.04 -18.51 3.91
C GLN A 519 -23.37 -19.84 3.58
N LEU A 520 -22.07 -19.83 3.29
CA LEU A 520 -21.28 -21.05 3.02
C LEU A 520 -21.15 -21.97 4.23
N LEU A 521 -21.36 -21.45 5.44
CA LEU A 521 -21.14 -22.16 6.70
C LEU A 521 -22.42 -22.54 7.44
N LEU A 522 -23.58 -22.51 6.78
CA LEU A 522 -24.84 -23.01 7.35
C LEU A 522 -24.72 -24.50 7.74
N VAL A 523 -25.35 -24.88 8.85
CA VAL A 523 -25.15 -26.17 9.58
C VAL A 523 -25.70 -27.41 8.82
N THR A 524 -25.96 -27.30 7.52
CA THR A 524 -26.70 -28.31 6.75
C THR A 524 -25.85 -29.16 5.81
N LYS A 525 -24.57 -28.83 5.57
CA LYS A 525 -23.68 -29.56 4.62
C LYS A 525 -22.20 -29.60 5.09
N GLU A 526 -21.43 -30.59 4.62
CA GLU A 526 -19.96 -30.66 4.81
C GLU A 526 -19.24 -29.59 3.97
N TRP A 527 -18.22 -28.93 4.53
CA TRP A 527 -17.45 -27.88 3.85
C TRP A 527 -16.37 -28.49 2.94
N LYS A 528 -16.06 -27.80 1.83
CA LYS A 528 -15.01 -28.17 0.89
C LYS A 528 -14.02 -27.01 0.71
N THR A 529 -12.81 -27.34 0.23
CA THR A 529 -11.74 -26.39 -0.11
C THR A 529 -11.54 -26.40 -1.64
N GLY A 530 -11.29 -25.26 -2.29
CA GLY A 530 -11.15 -25.19 -3.75
C GLY A 530 -11.35 -23.79 -4.35
N SER A 531 -11.37 -23.70 -5.68
CA SER A 531 -11.69 -22.51 -6.45
C SER A 531 -13.14 -22.03 -6.25
N GLU A 532 -13.41 -20.79 -6.68
CA GLU A 532 -14.71 -20.13 -6.50
C GLU A 532 -15.88 -20.96 -7.07
N ALA A 533 -15.68 -21.57 -8.25
CA ALA A 533 -16.64 -22.47 -8.88
C ALA A 533 -16.81 -23.81 -8.14
N GLU A 534 -15.78 -24.28 -7.42
CA GLU A 534 -15.83 -25.53 -6.66
C GLU A 534 -16.58 -25.37 -5.33
N LEU A 535 -16.46 -24.19 -4.69
CA LEU A 535 -17.20 -23.80 -3.48
C LEU A 535 -18.70 -23.58 -3.76
N GLU A 536 -19.05 -23.08 -4.95
CA GLU A 536 -20.44 -22.78 -5.36
C GLU A 536 -21.19 -23.97 -6.01
N SER A 537 -20.48 -25.05 -6.36
CA SER A 537 -21.00 -26.16 -7.20
C SER A 537 -22.18 -26.97 -6.64
N LYS A 538 -22.71 -26.68 -5.44
CA LYS A 538 -23.99 -27.22 -4.93
C LYS A 538 -24.66 -26.29 -3.91
N ILE A 539 -25.01 -25.06 -4.29
CA ILE A 539 -26.12 -24.35 -3.62
C ILE A 539 -27.38 -25.21 -3.74
#